data_AF-A0A9E5HJN6-F1
#
_entry.id   AF-A0A9E5HJN6-F1
#
_cell.length_a   1.000
_cell.length_b   1.000
_cell.length_c   1.000
_cell.angle_alpha   90.00
_cell.angle_beta   90.00
_cell.angle_gamma   90.00
#
_symmetry.space_group_name_H-M   'P 1'
#
loop_
_entity.id
_entity.type
_entity.pdbx_description
1 polymer ?
#
loop_
_entity_poly.entity_id
_entity_poly.type
_entity_poly.pdbx_seq_one_letter_code
_entity_poly.pdbx_strand_id
1 'polypeptide(L)'
;AAPFGSPSLLPISWAYCLMMGGEGLTQATRVAILNANYIAKRLEGAFDVLYKGSNGRVAHECILDVRPFAESAGITVEDIAKRLMDCGFHAPTMSWPVAGTLMVEPTESETKSELDRFCDAMLAIRTEIAEIENGTMDHDNNPLKNAPHTVEDLVGPWDRPYSREQGCFPPGAFRVDKYWPPVNRVDNAYGDRNLICVCPPMSDYSQAAE
;
A
#
# COMPACT_ATOMS: atom_id res chain seq x y z
N ALA A 1 23.16 23.27 -19.87
CA ALA A 1 23.08 22.41 -18.67
C ALA A 1 24.18 22.80 -17.70
N ALA A 2 23.92 22.82 -16.39
CA ALA A 2 24.99 22.95 -15.40
C ALA A 2 25.86 21.68 -15.38
N PRO A 3 27.16 21.76 -15.10
CA PRO A 3 28.10 20.64 -15.25
C PRO A 3 27.80 19.45 -14.32
N PHE A 4 27.09 19.66 -13.21
CA PHE A 4 26.82 18.64 -12.19
C PHE A 4 25.33 18.50 -11.85
N GLY A 5 24.42 18.98 -12.72
CA GLY A 5 22.98 18.93 -12.47
C GLY A 5 22.58 19.74 -11.23
N SER A 6 22.13 19.05 -10.18
CA SER A 6 21.68 19.62 -8.89
C SER A 6 22.72 19.38 -7.78
N PRO A 7 23.87 20.10 -7.78
CA PRO A 7 24.97 19.83 -6.87
C PRO A 7 24.62 20.04 -5.39
N SER A 8 23.58 20.83 -5.09
CA SER A 8 23.10 21.06 -3.73
C SER A 8 22.56 19.80 -3.03
N LEU A 9 22.24 18.74 -3.77
CA LEU A 9 21.76 17.46 -3.21
C LEU A 9 22.88 16.47 -2.88
N LEU A 10 24.06 16.63 -3.50
CA LEU A 10 25.20 15.73 -3.29
C LEU A 10 25.64 15.58 -1.82
N PRO A 11 25.56 16.62 -0.97
CA PRO A 11 25.87 16.48 0.46
C PRO A 11 25.05 15.42 1.18
N ILE A 12 23.84 15.06 0.71
CA ILE A 12 22.97 14.05 1.35
C ILE A 12 23.63 12.67 1.27
N SER A 13 23.95 12.20 0.06
CA SER A 13 24.60 10.91 -0.15
C SER A 13 26.03 10.89 0.41
N TRP A 14 26.75 12.02 0.30
CA TRP A 14 28.09 12.16 0.88
C TRP A 14 28.07 11.97 2.40
N ALA A 15 27.14 12.65 3.09
CA ALA A 15 26.99 12.54 4.54
C ALA A 15 26.57 11.13 4.95
N TYR A 16 25.62 10.50 4.25
CA TYR A 16 25.22 9.11 4.50
C TYR A 16 26.41 8.15 4.44
N CYS A 17 27.18 8.20 3.35
CA CYS A 17 28.36 7.34 3.18
C CYS A 17 29.41 7.55 4.27
N LEU A 18 29.68 8.81 4.66
CA LEU A 18 30.67 9.11 5.70
C LEU A 18 30.21 8.70 7.10
N MET A 19 28.93 8.90 7.44
CA MET A 19 28.40 8.55 8.76
C MET A 19 28.25 7.04 8.93
N MET A 20 27.85 6.32 7.88
CA MET A 20 27.69 4.86 7.93
C MET A 20 29.05 4.12 7.89
N GLY A 21 30.00 4.63 7.10
CA GLY A 21 31.25 3.92 6.83
C GLY A 21 31.03 2.56 6.15
N GLY A 22 32.11 1.82 5.90
CA GLY A 22 32.03 0.53 5.19
C GLY A 22 31.22 -0.55 5.93
N GLU A 23 31.35 -0.60 7.26
CA GLU A 23 30.63 -1.56 8.11
C GLU A 23 29.13 -1.25 8.16
N GLY A 24 28.77 0.02 8.38
CA GLY A 24 27.36 0.44 8.40
C GLY A 24 26.67 0.23 7.07
N LEU A 25 27.33 0.59 5.95
CA LEU A 25 26.79 0.33 4.60
C LEU A 25 26.58 -1.17 4.34
N THR A 26 27.51 -2.02 4.78
CA THR A 26 27.37 -3.48 4.67
C THR A 26 26.20 -3.98 5.53
N GLN A 27 26.04 -3.47 6.74
CA GLN A 27 24.96 -3.84 7.63
C GLN A 27 23.59 -3.40 7.09
N ALA A 28 23.49 -2.20 6.53
CA ALA A 28 22.29 -1.70 5.87
C ALA A 28 21.82 -2.67 4.78
N THR A 29 22.71 -3.05 3.85
CA THR A 29 22.36 -4.02 2.80
C THR A 29 21.91 -5.37 3.35
N ARG A 30 22.55 -5.89 4.40
CA ARG A 30 22.15 -7.15 5.05
C ARG A 30 20.75 -7.08 5.63
N VAL A 31 20.43 -5.97 6.31
CA VAL A 31 19.11 -5.77 6.95
C VAL A 31 18.03 -5.54 5.91
N ALA A 32 18.29 -4.79 4.83
CA ALA A 32 17.33 -4.64 3.73
C ALA A 32 16.92 -6.01 3.13
N ILE A 33 17.90 -6.88 2.86
CA ILE A 33 17.64 -8.25 2.37
C ILE A 33 16.90 -9.09 3.42
N LEU A 34 17.28 -8.97 4.70
CA LEU A 34 16.63 -9.67 5.80
C LEU A 34 15.15 -9.27 5.92
N ASN A 35 14.86 -7.97 5.90
CA ASN A 35 13.52 -7.43 6.05
C ASN A 35 12.59 -7.89 4.91
N ALA A 36 13.08 -7.88 3.66
CA ALA A 36 12.30 -8.37 2.52
C ALA A 36 12.01 -9.87 2.61
N ASN A 37 13.01 -10.68 3.00
CA ASN A 37 12.80 -12.11 3.23
C ASN A 37 11.90 -12.40 4.44
N TYR A 38 11.91 -11.53 5.46
CA TYR A 38 11.01 -11.62 6.60
C TYR A 38 9.55 -11.44 6.17
N ILE A 39 9.25 -10.37 5.41
CA ILE A 39 7.91 -10.14 4.85
C ILE A 39 7.49 -11.31 3.97
N ALA A 40 8.34 -11.71 3.01
CA ALA A 40 8.05 -12.83 2.11
C ALA A 40 7.74 -14.14 2.87
N LYS A 41 8.40 -14.38 4.01
CA LYS A 41 8.17 -15.56 4.84
C LYS A 41 6.90 -15.43 5.69
N ARG A 42 6.60 -14.24 6.23
CA ARG A 42 5.38 -13.98 7.02
C ARG A 42 4.10 -14.10 6.20
N LEU A 43 4.16 -13.76 4.91
CA LEU A 43 3.02 -13.80 3.99
C LEU A 43 2.90 -15.13 3.23
N GLU A 44 3.79 -16.09 3.47
CA GLU A 44 3.77 -17.39 2.80
C GLU A 44 2.46 -18.14 3.07
N GLY A 45 1.85 -18.67 2.01
CA GLY A 45 0.55 -19.36 2.05
C GLY A 45 -0.66 -18.42 1.95
N ALA A 46 -0.49 -17.13 2.23
CA ALA A 46 -1.51 -16.11 1.98
C ALA A 46 -1.33 -15.46 0.60
N PHE A 47 -0.08 -15.17 0.24
CA PHE A 47 0.31 -14.58 -1.05
C PHE A 47 1.50 -15.35 -1.62
N ASP A 48 1.44 -15.69 -2.90
CA ASP A 48 2.56 -16.31 -3.58
C ASP A 48 3.63 -15.28 -3.93
N VAL A 49 4.89 -15.61 -3.65
CA VAL A 49 6.04 -14.79 -4.06
C VAL A 49 6.46 -15.22 -5.46
N LEU A 50 6.25 -14.35 -6.44
CA LEU A 50 6.29 -14.68 -7.87
C LEU A 50 7.68 -15.14 -8.35
N TYR A 51 8.75 -14.52 -7.84
CA TYR A 51 10.13 -14.86 -8.17
C TYR A 51 10.97 -15.05 -6.92
N LYS A 52 11.72 -16.15 -6.88
CA LYS A 52 12.69 -16.48 -5.83
C LYS A 52 14.00 -16.91 -6.48
N GLY A 53 15.13 -16.63 -5.83
CA GLY A 53 16.43 -17.15 -6.24
C GLY A 53 16.55 -18.66 -6.02
N SER A 54 17.68 -19.24 -6.44
CA SER A 54 17.94 -20.69 -6.38
C SER A 54 17.77 -21.33 -5.00
N ASN A 55 17.98 -20.56 -3.93
CA ASN A 55 17.82 -21.01 -2.55
C ASN A 55 16.47 -20.63 -1.92
N GLY A 56 15.47 -20.27 -2.74
CA GLY A 56 14.12 -19.92 -2.26
C GLY A 56 14.03 -18.58 -1.52
N ARG A 57 15.00 -17.69 -1.72
CA ARG A 57 15.08 -16.36 -1.07
C ARG A 57 14.95 -15.24 -2.10
N VAL A 58 14.53 -14.08 -1.63
CA VAL A 58 14.49 -12.84 -2.41
C VAL A 58 15.69 -11.94 -2.08
N ALA A 59 15.86 -10.85 -2.83
CA ALA A 59 16.88 -9.85 -2.54
C ALA A 59 16.34 -8.83 -1.51
N HIS A 60 16.39 -7.54 -1.82
CA HIS A 60 15.92 -6.42 -0.99
C HIS A 60 14.42 -6.13 -1.16
N GLU A 61 13.75 -6.82 -2.08
CA GLU A 61 12.32 -6.68 -2.38
C GLU A 61 11.71 -8.02 -2.78
N CYS A 62 10.38 -8.14 -2.74
CA CYS A 62 9.63 -9.30 -3.24
C CYS A 62 8.40 -8.87 -4.04
N ILE A 63 7.98 -9.72 -4.99
CA ILE A 63 6.73 -9.53 -5.75
C ILE A 63 5.68 -10.50 -5.23
N LEU A 64 4.58 -9.95 -4.73
CA LEU A 64 3.40 -10.69 -4.30
C LEU A 64 2.43 -10.82 -5.48
N ASP A 65 2.10 -12.05 -5.83
CA ASP A 65 1.13 -12.35 -6.87
C ASP A 65 -0.29 -12.27 -6.30
N VAL A 66 -1.01 -11.22 -6.71
CA VAL A 66 -2.41 -10.97 -6.31
C VAL A 66 -3.39 -11.19 -7.46
N ARG A 67 -2.89 -11.57 -8.64
CA ARG A 67 -3.71 -11.75 -9.85
C ARG A 67 -4.82 -12.81 -9.69
N PRO A 68 -4.60 -13.94 -8.99
CA PRO A 68 -5.66 -14.94 -8.82
C PRO A 68 -6.93 -14.40 -8.17
N PHE A 69 -6.82 -13.36 -7.33
CA PHE A 69 -7.98 -12.78 -6.63
C PHE A 69 -8.95 -12.05 -7.54
N ALA A 70 -8.51 -11.63 -8.72
CA ALA A 70 -9.40 -11.03 -9.72
C ALA A 70 -10.37 -12.08 -10.28
N GLU A 71 -9.92 -13.33 -10.45
CA GLU A 71 -10.76 -14.43 -10.92
C GLU A 71 -11.58 -15.06 -9.78
N SER A 72 -10.99 -15.22 -8.59
CA SER A 72 -11.65 -15.92 -7.47
C SER A 72 -12.64 -15.07 -6.69
N ALA A 73 -12.39 -13.75 -6.58
CA ALA A 73 -13.14 -12.84 -5.72
C ALA A 73 -13.50 -11.51 -6.40
N GLY A 74 -13.16 -11.34 -7.68
CA GLY A 74 -13.32 -10.06 -8.36
C GLY A 74 -12.42 -8.94 -7.81
N ILE A 75 -11.42 -9.26 -6.99
CA ILE A 75 -10.56 -8.29 -6.30
C ILE A 75 -9.30 -8.01 -7.12
N THR A 76 -9.07 -6.73 -7.41
CA THR A 76 -7.94 -6.26 -8.21
C THR A 76 -6.78 -5.78 -7.32
N VAL A 77 -5.62 -5.58 -7.94
CA VAL A 77 -4.47 -4.93 -7.27
C VAL A 77 -4.80 -3.53 -6.74
N GLU A 78 -5.68 -2.79 -7.41
CA GLU A 78 -6.10 -1.47 -6.97
C GLU A 78 -6.94 -1.54 -5.70
N ASP A 79 -7.84 -2.53 -5.59
CA ASP A 79 -8.65 -2.75 -4.40
C ASP A 79 -7.77 -2.96 -3.16
N ILE A 80 -6.75 -3.82 -3.26
CA ILE A 80 -5.79 -4.09 -2.19
C ILE A 80 -4.99 -2.82 -1.84
N ALA A 81 -4.53 -2.10 -2.86
CA ALA A 81 -3.76 -0.88 -2.67
C ALA A 81 -4.55 0.25 -1.98
N LYS A 82 -5.82 0.43 -2.34
CA LYS A 82 -6.70 1.38 -1.65
C LYS A 82 -7.01 0.91 -0.23
N ARG A 83 -7.23 -0.39 -0.04
CA ARG A 83 -7.53 -0.96 1.28
C ARG A 83 -6.37 -0.81 2.26
N LEU A 84 -5.12 -0.86 1.80
CA LEU A 84 -3.94 -0.56 2.62
C LEU A 84 -3.95 0.87 3.19
N MET A 85 -4.60 1.83 2.54
CA MET A 85 -4.75 3.19 3.08
C MET A 85 -5.60 3.19 4.36
N ASP A 86 -6.62 2.34 4.43
CA ASP A 86 -7.43 2.16 5.65
C ASP A 86 -6.60 1.52 6.78
N CYS A 87 -5.63 0.68 6.45
CA CYS A 87 -4.64 0.16 7.38
C CYS A 87 -3.53 1.17 7.74
N GLY A 88 -3.54 2.38 7.17
CA GLY A 88 -2.52 3.41 7.41
C GLY A 88 -1.18 3.12 6.71
N PHE A 89 -1.23 2.52 5.52
CA PHE A 89 -0.08 2.28 4.66
C PHE A 89 -0.26 2.94 3.30
N HIS A 90 0.83 3.50 2.77
CA HIS A 90 0.93 3.70 1.34
C HIS A 90 1.09 2.34 0.65
N ALA A 91 0.43 2.16 -0.50
CA ALA A 91 0.55 0.91 -1.25
C ALA A 91 2.01 0.69 -1.73
N PRO A 92 2.49 -0.56 -1.79
CA PRO A 92 3.72 -0.88 -2.50
C PRO A 92 3.64 -0.55 -3.99
N THR A 93 4.74 -0.72 -4.72
CA THR A 93 4.74 -0.53 -6.18
C THR A 93 3.72 -1.44 -6.83
N MET A 94 2.80 -0.85 -7.63
CA MET A 94 1.69 -1.57 -8.24
C MET A 94 1.94 -1.88 -9.71
N SER A 95 1.54 -3.07 -10.14
CA SER A 95 1.49 -3.49 -11.55
C SER A 95 2.77 -3.34 -12.35
N TRP A 96 3.92 -3.28 -11.66
CA TRP A 96 5.24 -3.25 -12.26
C TRP A 96 6.22 -4.02 -11.36
N PRO A 97 7.13 -4.84 -11.93
CA PRO A 97 7.36 -5.08 -13.36
C PRO A 97 6.32 -6.02 -14.01
N VAL A 98 5.41 -6.59 -13.23
CA VAL A 98 4.36 -7.49 -13.72
C VAL A 98 3.00 -6.85 -13.46
N ALA A 99 2.15 -6.78 -14.50
CA ALA A 99 0.82 -6.22 -14.37
C ALA A 99 -0.03 -7.01 -13.37
N GLY A 100 -0.77 -6.31 -12.49
CA GLY A 100 -1.63 -6.95 -11.51
C GLY A 100 -0.92 -7.53 -10.28
N THR A 101 0.34 -7.18 -10.02
CA THR A 101 1.09 -7.60 -8.82
C THR A 101 1.45 -6.43 -7.91
N LEU A 102 1.92 -6.73 -6.70
CA LEU A 102 2.51 -5.76 -5.77
C LEU A 102 3.98 -6.08 -5.55
N MET A 103 4.86 -5.09 -5.66
CA MET A 103 6.29 -5.22 -5.36
C MET A 103 6.63 -4.45 -4.08
N VAL A 104 7.14 -5.17 -3.08
CA VAL A 104 7.35 -4.70 -1.71
C VAL A 104 8.84 -4.63 -1.39
N GLU A 105 9.31 -3.43 -1.04
CA GLU A 105 10.68 -3.15 -0.59
C GLU A 105 10.62 -2.44 0.78
N PRO A 106 10.96 -3.12 1.90
CA PRO A 106 10.87 -2.50 3.23
C PRO A 106 12.06 -1.64 3.62
N THR A 107 13.18 -1.72 2.88
CA THR A 107 14.48 -1.15 3.25
C THR A 107 15.01 -1.68 4.60
N GLU A 108 16.18 -1.21 5.01
CA GLU A 108 16.79 -1.48 6.31
C GLU A 108 16.29 -0.59 7.45
N SER A 109 15.63 0.52 7.12
CA SER A 109 15.33 1.58 8.08
C SER A 109 14.07 1.31 8.90
N GLU A 110 13.19 0.43 8.41
CA GLU A 110 11.94 0.11 9.08
C GLU A 110 12.13 -0.86 10.24
N THR A 111 11.42 -0.59 11.33
CA THR A 111 11.47 -1.43 12.52
C THR A 111 10.70 -2.73 12.30
N LYS A 112 11.09 -3.80 13.00
CA LYS A 112 10.36 -5.08 12.90
C LYS A 112 8.86 -4.93 13.20
N SER A 113 8.49 -4.09 14.16
CA SER A 113 7.08 -3.84 14.48
C SER A 113 6.32 -3.21 13.31
N GLU A 114 6.97 -2.38 12.50
CA GLU A 114 6.37 -1.80 11.31
C GLU A 114 6.20 -2.85 10.19
N LEU A 115 7.20 -3.73 10.03
CA LEU A 115 7.09 -4.88 9.12
C LEU A 115 5.96 -5.83 9.53
N ASP A 116 5.83 -6.07 10.84
CA ASP A 116 4.74 -6.87 11.41
C ASP A 116 3.38 -6.22 11.13
N ARG A 117 3.25 -4.91 11.38
CA ARG A 117 2.03 -4.14 11.12
C ARG A 117 1.61 -4.22 9.65
N PHE A 118 2.56 -4.13 8.72
CA PHE A 118 2.29 -4.30 7.28
C PHE A 118 1.85 -5.73 6.96
N CYS A 119 2.54 -6.75 7.50
CA CYS A 119 2.18 -8.14 7.27
C CYS A 119 0.78 -8.46 7.83
N ASP A 120 0.45 -7.96 9.01
CA ASP A 120 -0.85 -8.17 9.65
C ASP A 120 -1.98 -7.49 8.85
N ALA A 121 -1.73 -6.30 8.30
CA ALA A 121 -2.65 -5.65 7.37
C ALA A 121 -2.88 -6.50 6.11
N MET A 122 -1.80 -6.98 5.47
CA MET A 122 -1.90 -7.84 4.29
C MET A 122 -2.62 -9.16 4.56
N LEU A 123 -2.35 -9.79 5.71
CA LEU A 123 -3.03 -11.03 6.12
C LEU A 123 -4.52 -10.79 6.40
N ALA A 124 -4.88 -9.66 7.04
CA ALA A 124 -6.27 -9.29 7.24
C ALA A 124 -6.99 -9.04 5.90
N ILE A 125 -6.33 -8.37 4.94
CA ILE A 125 -6.84 -8.22 3.57
C ILE A 125 -7.04 -9.59 2.91
N ARG A 126 -6.11 -10.54 3.09
CA ARG A 126 -6.28 -11.90 2.56
C ARG A 126 -7.52 -12.59 3.16
N THR A 127 -7.81 -12.36 4.45
CA THR A 127 -9.02 -12.85 5.10
C THR A 127 -10.28 -12.22 4.50
N GLU A 128 -10.30 -10.89 4.29
CA GLU A 128 -11.42 -10.22 3.60
C GLU A 128 -11.65 -10.81 2.19
N ILE A 129 -10.57 -11.06 1.43
CA ILE A 129 -10.66 -11.73 0.13
C ILE A 129 -11.25 -13.14 0.29
N ALA A 130 -10.81 -13.92 1.27
CA ALA A 130 -11.32 -15.28 1.52
C ALA A 130 -12.82 -15.28 1.88
N GLU A 131 -13.29 -14.27 2.61
CA GLU A 131 -14.70 -14.13 2.95
C GLU A 131 -15.56 -13.86 1.71
N ILE A 132 -15.02 -13.14 0.71
CA ILE A 132 -15.65 -12.96 -0.60
C ILE A 132 -15.63 -14.29 -1.39
N GLU A 133 -14.49 -14.97 -1.46
CA GLU A 133 -14.34 -16.28 -2.13
C GLU A 133 -15.34 -17.32 -1.60
N ASN A 134 -15.61 -17.30 -0.29
CA ASN A 134 -16.52 -18.22 0.38
C ASN A 134 -17.98 -17.76 0.39
N GLY A 135 -18.29 -16.57 -0.14
CA GLY A 135 -19.64 -16.01 -0.18
C GLY A 135 -20.18 -15.55 1.19
N THR A 136 -19.32 -15.35 2.19
CA THR A 136 -19.70 -14.82 3.51
C THR A 136 -19.64 -13.30 3.57
N MET A 137 -19.03 -12.65 2.57
CA MET A 137 -19.01 -11.21 2.37
C MET A 137 -19.58 -10.87 0.99
N ASP A 138 -20.31 -9.76 0.89
CA ASP A 138 -20.86 -9.30 -0.38
C ASP A 138 -19.75 -9.06 -1.41
N HIS A 139 -19.96 -9.51 -2.65
CA HIS A 139 -18.95 -9.46 -3.71
C HIS A 139 -18.67 -8.03 -4.20
N ASP A 140 -19.69 -7.17 -4.21
CA ASP A 140 -19.62 -5.83 -4.81
C ASP A 140 -19.64 -4.72 -3.74
N ASN A 141 -20.24 -4.97 -2.57
CA ASN A 141 -20.32 -4.02 -1.46
C ASN A 141 -19.53 -4.50 -0.23
N ASN A 142 -18.21 -4.42 -0.31
CA ASN A 142 -17.29 -4.84 0.75
C ASN A 142 -16.22 -3.78 1.04
N PRO A 143 -15.41 -3.95 2.11
CA PRO A 143 -14.37 -2.99 2.45
C PRO A 143 -13.32 -2.79 1.34
N LEU A 144 -12.96 -3.82 0.59
CA LEU A 144 -11.98 -3.76 -0.50
C LEU A 144 -12.48 -2.90 -1.68
N LYS A 145 -13.74 -3.06 -2.08
CA LYS A 145 -14.36 -2.30 -3.18
C LYS A 145 -14.65 -0.84 -2.81
N ASN A 146 -14.98 -0.60 -1.55
CA ASN A 146 -15.32 0.74 -1.07
C ASN A 146 -14.12 1.50 -0.47
N ALA A 147 -12.94 0.89 -0.41
CA ALA A 147 -11.73 1.57 0.05
C ALA A 147 -11.27 2.63 -0.97
N PRO A 148 -10.68 3.75 -0.51
CA PRO A 148 -10.39 4.08 0.88
C PRO A 148 -11.57 4.75 1.61
N HIS A 149 -11.64 4.61 2.93
CA HIS A 149 -12.68 5.19 3.78
C HIS A 149 -12.25 6.54 4.35
N THR A 150 -13.01 7.58 4.05
CA THR A 150 -12.78 8.96 4.52
C THR A 150 -13.44 9.22 5.89
N VAL A 151 -13.12 10.37 6.50
CA VAL A 151 -13.84 10.83 7.70
C VAL A 151 -15.34 11.05 7.41
N GLU A 152 -15.67 11.55 6.22
CA GLU A 152 -17.05 11.76 5.80
C GLU A 152 -17.84 10.44 5.71
N ASP A 153 -17.20 9.36 5.23
CA ASP A 153 -17.79 8.02 5.26
C ASP A 153 -18.09 7.56 6.70
N LEU A 154 -17.20 7.87 7.65
CA LEU A 154 -17.36 7.48 9.05
C LEU A 154 -18.55 8.20 9.71
N VAL A 155 -18.65 9.51 9.54
CA VAL A 155 -19.68 10.34 10.22
C VAL A 155 -21.04 10.31 9.52
N GLY A 156 -21.06 9.99 8.22
CA GLY A 156 -22.27 9.90 7.43
C GLY A 156 -23.14 8.65 7.71
N PRO A 157 -24.27 8.52 7.00
CA PRO A 157 -25.08 7.31 6.99
C PRO A 157 -24.24 6.09 6.57
N TRP A 158 -24.50 4.93 7.18
CA TRP A 158 -23.73 3.72 6.92
C TRP A 158 -24.62 2.60 6.41
N ASP A 159 -24.75 2.54 5.08
CA ASP A 159 -25.51 1.53 4.35
C ASP A 159 -24.57 0.51 3.70
N ARG A 160 -23.75 -0.15 4.53
CA ARG A 160 -22.75 -1.13 4.11
C ARG A 160 -22.86 -2.38 4.97
N PRO A 161 -22.68 -3.60 4.41
CA PRO A 161 -22.88 -4.86 5.12
C PRO A 161 -21.72 -5.25 6.07
N TYR A 162 -20.84 -4.30 6.39
CA TYR A 162 -19.71 -4.45 7.30
C TYR A 162 -19.71 -3.26 8.27
N SER A 163 -18.98 -3.35 9.38
CA SER A 163 -19.00 -2.28 10.39
C SER A 163 -18.12 -1.08 10.01
N ARG A 164 -18.42 0.09 10.60
CA ARG A 164 -17.53 1.26 10.52
C ARG A 164 -16.12 0.95 11.05
N GLU A 165 -16.04 0.14 12.10
CA GLU A 165 -14.76 -0.27 12.67
C GLU A 165 -13.96 -1.14 11.69
N GLN A 166 -14.62 -2.08 11.00
CA GLN A 166 -13.97 -2.87 9.96
C GLN A 166 -13.51 -1.97 8.80
N GLY A 167 -14.34 -1.02 8.35
CA GLY A 167 -13.97 -0.09 7.28
C GLY A 167 -12.81 0.83 7.65
N CYS A 168 -12.91 1.51 8.79
CA CYS A 168 -12.03 2.65 9.13
C CYS A 168 -10.88 2.30 10.09
N PHE A 169 -10.99 1.21 10.86
CA PHE A 169 -9.97 0.77 11.82
C PHE A 169 -9.61 -0.72 11.65
N PRO A 170 -9.28 -1.19 10.43
CA PRO A 170 -8.87 -2.58 10.21
C PRO A 170 -7.53 -2.90 10.88
N PRO A 171 -7.16 -4.18 11.01
CA PRO A 171 -5.82 -4.57 11.43
C PRO A 171 -4.72 -3.84 10.67
N GLY A 172 -3.69 -3.41 11.39
CA GLY A 172 -2.64 -2.53 10.88
C GLY A 172 -2.89 -1.04 11.13
N ALA A 173 -4.14 -0.58 11.24
CA ALA A 173 -4.43 0.82 11.50
C ALA A 173 -4.04 1.23 12.93
N PHE A 174 -3.37 2.38 13.07
CA PHE A 174 -3.20 3.02 14.37
C PHE A 174 -4.55 3.57 14.84
N ARG A 175 -4.97 3.20 16.07
CA ARG A 175 -6.23 3.71 16.66
C ARG A 175 -6.06 5.09 17.31
N VAL A 176 -4.85 5.45 17.69
CA VAL A 176 -4.55 6.72 18.39
C VAL A 176 -4.12 7.80 17.40
N ASP A 177 -3.31 7.44 16.40
CA ASP A 177 -2.79 8.35 15.38
C ASP A 177 -3.20 7.86 13.98
N LYS A 178 -4.51 7.90 13.72
CA LYS A 178 -5.09 7.40 12.48
C LYS A 178 -4.89 8.42 11.36
N TYR A 179 -4.13 8.03 10.33
CA TYR A 179 -4.16 8.75 9.06
C TYR A 179 -5.50 8.52 8.34
N TRP A 180 -6.13 9.62 7.93
CA TRP A 180 -7.39 9.63 7.18
C TRP A 180 -7.14 9.92 5.70
N PRO A 181 -7.60 9.04 4.79
CA PRO A 181 -7.70 9.35 3.38
C PRO A 181 -8.53 10.63 3.18
N PRO A 182 -8.00 11.67 2.51
CA PRO A 182 -8.70 12.95 2.38
C PRO A 182 -9.86 12.91 1.36
N VAL A 183 -9.83 11.94 0.45
CA VAL A 183 -10.85 11.72 -0.57
C VAL A 183 -11.08 10.22 -0.76
N ASN A 184 -12.24 9.90 -1.32
CA ASN A 184 -12.61 8.54 -1.68
C ASN A 184 -11.86 8.07 -2.94
N ARG A 185 -12.19 6.88 -3.47
CA ARG A 185 -11.52 6.33 -4.65
C ARG A 185 -11.62 7.28 -5.86
N VAL A 186 -10.46 7.60 -6.45
CA VAL A 186 -10.36 8.50 -7.61
C VAL A 186 -10.86 7.81 -8.88
N ASP A 187 -11.67 8.52 -9.67
CA ASP A 187 -12.05 8.10 -11.01
C ASP A 187 -10.99 8.53 -12.04
N ASN A 188 -10.07 7.61 -12.33
CA ASN A 188 -8.98 7.85 -13.28
C ASN A 188 -9.49 8.15 -14.69
N ALA A 189 -10.51 7.41 -15.16
CA ALA A 189 -11.01 7.52 -16.53
C ALA A 189 -11.77 8.83 -16.76
N TYR A 190 -12.46 9.33 -15.74
CA TYR A 190 -13.11 10.65 -15.82
C TYR A 190 -12.09 11.77 -15.99
N GLY A 191 -11.01 11.76 -15.21
CA GLY A 191 -9.96 12.78 -15.27
C GLY A 191 -9.31 12.87 -16.66
N ASP A 192 -8.99 11.72 -17.26
CA ASP A 192 -8.41 11.66 -18.61
C ASP A 192 -9.37 12.18 -19.69
N ARG A 193 -10.69 11.95 -19.52
CA ARG A 193 -11.73 12.42 -20.45
C ARG A 193 -12.07 13.90 -20.26
N ASN A 194 -11.82 14.47 -19.07
CA ASN A 194 -12.19 15.83 -18.68
C ASN A 194 -10.94 16.57 -18.16
N LEU A 195 -9.95 16.74 -19.04
CA LEU A 195 -8.64 17.24 -18.66
C LEU A 195 -8.68 18.70 -18.15
N ILE A 196 -8.51 18.88 -16.85
CA ILE A 196 -8.37 20.18 -16.18
C ILE A 196 -7.04 20.20 -15.43
N CYS A 197 -6.06 20.94 -15.97
CA CYS A 197 -4.69 21.01 -15.43
C CYS A 197 -4.38 22.37 -14.77
N VAL A 198 -5.40 23.16 -14.46
CA VAL A 198 -5.31 24.44 -13.75
C VAL A 198 -6.32 24.44 -12.62
N CYS A 199 -6.15 25.33 -11.65
CA CYS A 199 -7.14 25.49 -10.60
C CYS A 199 -8.51 25.81 -11.23
N PRO A 200 -9.57 25.06 -10.90
CA PRO A 200 -10.93 25.44 -11.29
C PRO A 200 -11.31 26.82 -10.71
N PRO A 201 -12.37 27.45 -11.24
CA PRO A 201 -12.89 28.69 -10.70
C PRO A 201 -13.18 28.63 -9.19
N MET A 202 -12.98 29.74 -8.47
CA MET A 202 -13.25 29.82 -7.02
C MET A 202 -14.71 29.46 -6.65
N SER A 203 -15.65 29.64 -7.58
CA SER A 203 -17.06 29.22 -7.43
C SER A 203 -17.22 27.73 -7.19
N ASP A 204 -16.31 26.91 -7.71
CA ASP A 204 -16.41 25.45 -7.61
C ASP A 204 -15.98 24.98 -6.21
N TYR A 205 -15.18 25.80 -5.51
CA TYR A 205 -14.74 25.53 -4.15
C TYR A 205 -15.74 26.01 -3.08
N SER A 206 -16.66 26.92 -3.41
CA SER A 206 -17.58 27.47 -2.40
C SER A 206 -18.54 26.43 -1.83
N GLN A 207 -18.76 25.30 -2.53
CA GLN A 207 -19.57 24.18 -2.05
C GLN A 207 -18.77 23.11 -1.28
N ALA A 208 -17.44 23.09 -1.42
CA ALA A 208 -16.57 22.07 -0.81
C ALA A 208 -16.00 22.48 0.57
N ALA A 209 -16.24 23.73 1.00
CA ALA A 209 -15.71 24.30 2.23
C ALA A 209 -16.75 24.44 3.36
N GLU A 210 -18.00 24.03 3.11
CA GLU A 210 -19.07 23.88 4.11
C GLU A 210 -19.31 22.40 4.41
#